data_AF-A0A6P6RQE5-F1
#
_entry.id   AF-A0A6P6RQE5-F1
#
_cell.length_a   1.000
_cell.length_b   1.000
_cell.length_c   1.000
_cell.angle_alpha   90.00
_cell.angle_beta   90.00
_cell.angle_gamma   90.00
#
_symmetry.space_group_name_H-M   'P 1'
#
loop_
_entity.id
_entity.type
_entity.pdbx_description
1 polymer ?
#
loop_
_entity_poly.entity_id
_entity_poly.type
_entity_poly.pdbx_seq_one_letter_code
_entity_poly.pdbx_strand_id
1 'polypeptide(L)'
;MTLASEGVDANVESLGGPPKDVVPSEPEGEENGEYDMEHSLLQEERMRAYFAADAEAPAAAAAAQAACVISAATGQEITLPEDVLAGKVPYKCAFRVYRINPKPYYSVQTLEERLPMLGAASVDQLCKTIVMENTKHSGTEDRLNSRFYLVVLQTKEKLNGERVKDLIKAENAKIGRRLGNKKLNFNFSRSFESLTGFKRNGVCPFACKTHIPVIVSTSVLSLYPKTIYMGGGAPDLKIEISIIDLVRLTNPIIGVVC
;
A
#
# COMPACT_ATOMS: atom_id res chain seq x y z
N MET A 1 71.96 -30.43 25.86
CA MET A 1 70.94 -31.20 26.58
C MET A 1 69.88 -30.21 27.03
N THR A 2 68.76 -30.12 26.28
CA THR A 2 67.42 -30.63 26.70
C THR A 2 66.93 -29.95 27.99
N LEU A 3 65.75 -29.34 28.12
CA LEU A 3 64.45 -29.46 27.44
C LEU A 3 63.62 -28.19 27.71
N ALA A 4 62.65 -27.98 26.82
CA ALA A 4 61.54 -27.04 26.96
C ALA A 4 60.56 -27.46 28.07
N SER A 5 59.80 -26.48 28.59
CA SER A 5 58.41 -26.69 29.02
C SER A 5 57.60 -25.42 28.77
N GLU A 6 56.44 -25.64 28.16
CA GLU A 6 55.50 -24.68 27.60
C GLU A 6 54.37 -24.31 28.59
N GLY A 7 53.65 -23.23 28.25
CA GLY A 7 52.22 -23.11 28.47
C GLY A 7 51.78 -21.90 29.31
N VAL A 8 50.68 -21.17 29.06
CA VAL A 8 49.67 -21.13 27.98
C VAL A 8 48.99 -19.76 28.17
N ASP A 9 49.01 -18.87 27.17
CA ASP A 9 48.11 -17.70 27.12
C ASP A 9 46.93 -18.03 26.20
N ALA A 10 45.75 -18.23 26.79
CA ALA A 10 44.50 -18.42 26.07
C ALA A 10 43.87 -17.05 25.77
N ASN A 11 44.17 -16.49 24.61
CA ASN A 11 43.42 -15.35 24.07
C ASN A 11 42.25 -15.90 23.24
N VAL A 12 41.04 -15.85 23.79
CA VAL A 12 39.80 -16.23 23.08
C VAL A 12 39.40 -15.04 22.22
N GLU A 13 39.76 -15.08 20.93
CA GLU A 13 39.18 -14.19 19.92
C GLU A 13 37.69 -14.54 19.74
N SER A 14 36.79 -13.69 20.24
CA SER A 14 35.38 -13.77 19.90
C SER A 14 35.18 -13.27 18.46
N LEU A 15 34.98 -14.20 17.54
CA LEU A 15 34.56 -13.92 16.17
C LEU A 15 33.21 -13.19 16.20
N GLY A 16 33.24 -11.90 15.88
CA GLY A 16 32.04 -11.10 15.64
C GLY A 16 31.24 -11.69 14.48
N GLY A 17 30.05 -12.20 14.79
CA GLY A 17 29.07 -12.59 13.78
C GLY A 17 28.64 -11.39 12.92
N PRO A 18 28.11 -11.63 11.71
CA PRO A 18 27.72 -10.57 10.80
C PRO A 18 26.60 -9.70 11.42
N PRO A 19 26.53 -8.40 11.08
CA PRO A 19 25.49 -7.51 11.61
C PRO A 19 24.11 -8.06 11.27
N LYS A 20 23.24 -8.17 12.27
CA LYS A 20 21.82 -8.49 12.06
C LYS A 20 21.23 -7.45 11.12
N ASP A 21 20.63 -7.91 10.02
CA ASP A 21 19.88 -7.09 9.08
C ASP A 21 18.89 -6.21 9.86
N VAL A 22 19.14 -4.90 9.84
CA VAL A 22 18.21 -3.91 10.38
C VAL A 22 17.03 -3.88 9.42
N VAL A 23 15.98 -4.64 9.73
CA VAL A 23 14.68 -4.49 9.08
C VAL A 23 14.28 -3.02 9.26
N PRO A 24 14.09 -2.24 8.19
CA PRO A 24 13.65 -0.86 8.32
C PRO A 24 12.31 -0.85 9.05
N SER A 25 12.28 -0.25 10.24
CA SER A 25 11.03 -0.06 10.97
C SER A 25 10.19 1.00 10.26
N GLU A 26 8.86 0.81 10.24
CA GLU A 26 7.94 1.87 9.82
C GLU A 26 8.24 3.14 10.64
N PRO A 27 8.19 4.33 10.04
CA PRO A 27 8.42 5.57 10.78
C PRO A 27 7.29 5.78 11.80
N GLU A 28 7.52 5.36 13.04
CA GLU A 28 6.71 5.73 14.19
C GLU A 28 7.03 7.19 14.58
N GLY A 29 6.02 8.02 14.80
CA GLY A 29 6.23 9.38 15.26
C GLY A 29 4.98 10.25 15.19
N GLU A 30 4.51 10.66 16.38
CA GLU A 30 3.60 11.78 16.60
C GLU A 30 4.18 13.06 15.99
N GLU A 31 3.40 13.74 15.18
CA GLU A 31 3.72 15.09 14.73
C GLU A 31 2.51 15.96 15.06
N ASN A 32 2.65 16.75 16.13
CA ASN A 32 1.73 17.82 16.52
C ASN A 32 1.87 19.00 15.54
N GLY A 33 1.74 18.72 14.24
CA GLY A 33 1.68 19.74 13.21
C GLY A 33 0.35 20.50 13.32
N GLU A 34 0.42 21.83 13.19
CA GLU A 34 -0.76 22.66 13.09
C GLU A 34 -1.66 22.13 11.96
N TYR A 35 -2.93 21.96 12.27
CA TYR A 35 -3.91 21.38 11.36
C TYR A 35 -4.14 22.33 10.18
N ASP A 36 -3.53 22.02 9.05
CA ASP A 36 -3.60 22.78 7.81
C ASP A 36 -4.90 22.48 7.06
N MET A 37 -5.95 23.22 7.41
CA MET A 37 -7.27 23.07 6.81
C MET A 37 -7.27 23.40 5.31
N GLU A 38 -6.43 24.33 4.85
CA GLU A 38 -6.36 24.72 3.44
C GLU A 38 -5.86 23.54 2.58
N HIS A 39 -4.79 22.86 3.01
CA HIS A 39 -4.32 21.64 2.37
C HIS A 39 -5.41 20.57 2.34
N SER A 40 -6.11 20.36 3.45
CA SER A 40 -7.18 19.36 3.53
C SER A 40 -8.39 19.69 2.62
N LEU A 41 -8.75 20.97 2.45
CA LEU A 41 -9.81 21.36 1.50
C LEU A 41 -9.38 21.08 0.05
N LEU A 42 -8.16 21.48 -0.31
CA LEU A 42 -7.61 21.22 -1.64
C LEU A 42 -7.54 19.72 -1.95
N GLN A 43 -7.12 18.88 -1.00
CA GLN A 43 -7.07 17.43 -1.22
C GLN A 43 -8.47 16.82 -1.34
N GLU A 44 -9.47 17.31 -0.59
CA GLU A 44 -10.85 16.85 -0.74
C GLU A 44 -11.40 17.15 -2.13
N GLU A 45 -11.24 18.39 -2.61
CA GLU A 45 -11.67 18.80 -3.96
C GLU A 45 -11.02 17.93 -5.04
N ARG A 46 -9.70 17.73 -4.93
CA ARG A 46 -8.92 16.90 -5.86
C ARG A 46 -9.42 15.45 -5.87
N MET A 47 -9.75 14.90 -4.70
CA MET A 47 -10.27 13.53 -4.59
C MET A 47 -11.67 13.41 -5.17
N ARG A 48 -12.55 14.38 -4.87
CA ARG A 48 -13.91 14.44 -5.44
C ARG A 48 -13.88 14.57 -6.95
N ALA A 49 -13.01 15.42 -7.49
CA ALA A 49 -12.82 15.58 -8.93
C ALA A 49 -12.33 14.28 -9.60
N TYR A 50 -11.40 13.56 -8.97
CA TYR A 50 -10.91 12.27 -9.47
C TYR A 50 -12.04 11.24 -9.63
N PHE A 51 -12.87 11.07 -8.61
CA PHE A 51 -13.98 10.11 -8.68
C PHE A 51 -15.18 10.60 -9.51
N ALA A 52 -15.38 11.92 -9.62
CA ALA A 52 -16.39 12.48 -10.51
C ALA A 52 -16.06 12.19 -11.99
N ALA A 53 -14.79 12.35 -12.38
CA ALA A 53 -14.33 12.02 -13.72
C ALA A 53 -14.51 10.52 -14.06
N ASP A 54 -14.34 9.65 -13.06
CA ASP A 54 -14.58 8.21 -13.23
C ASP A 54 -16.07 7.86 -13.37
N ALA A 55 -16.96 8.58 -12.68
CA ALA A 55 -18.40 8.36 -12.77
C ALA A 55 -18.98 8.61 -14.19
N GLU A 56 -18.26 9.36 -15.02
CA GLU A 56 -18.61 9.63 -16.42
C GLU A 56 -18.07 8.56 -17.40
N ALA A 57 -17.20 7.64 -16.94
CA ALA A 57 -16.56 6.63 -17.79
C ALA A 57 -17.39 5.34 -17.90
N PRO A 58 -17.31 4.62 -19.05
CA PRO A 58 -17.91 3.28 -19.18
C PRO A 58 -17.12 2.27 -18.34
N ALA A 59 -17.50 2.11 -17.07
CA ALA A 59 -16.72 1.38 -16.06
C ALA A 59 -17.07 -0.11 -15.90
N ALA A 60 -18.16 -0.60 -16.50
CA ALA A 60 -18.68 -1.95 -16.25
C ALA A 60 -17.69 -3.06 -16.68
N ALA A 61 -17.05 -2.93 -17.85
CA ALA A 61 -16.08 -3.91 -18.34
C ALA A 61 -14.82 -3.95 -17.45
N ALA A 62 -14.31 -2.79 -17.03
CA ALA A 62 -13.16 -2.69 -16.12
C ALA A 62 -13.48 -3.26 -14.73
N ALA A 63 -14.70 -3.02 -14.23
CA ALA A 63 -15.17 -3.60 -12.98
C ALA A 63 -15.31 -5.13 -13.08
N ALA A 64 -15.80 -5.66 -14.20
CA ALA A 64 -15.87 -7.11 -14.44
C ALA A 64 -14.48 -7.75 -14.51
N GLN A 65 -13.52 -7.07 -15.17
CA GLN A 65 -12.12 -7.51 -15.20
C GLN A 65 -11.50 -7.48 -13.79
N ALA A 66 -11.75 -6.45 -13.00
CA ALA A 66 -11.30 -6.37 -11.62
C ALA A 66 -11.88 -7.50 -10.76
N ALA A 67 -13.17 -7.80 -10.90
CA ALA A 67 -13.81 -8.92 -10.22
C ALA A 67 -13.18 -10.27 -10.58
N CYS A 68 -12.85 -10.49 -11.86
CA CYS A 68 -12.11 -11.66 -12.33
C CYS A 68 -10.70 -11.75 -11.71
N VAL A 69 -9.97 -10.64 -11.68
CA VAL A 69 -8.65 -10.54 -11.05
C VAL A 69 -8.70 -10.89 -9.56
N ILE A 70 -9.69 -10.36 -8.84
CA ILE A 70 -9.87 -10.65 -7.41
C ILE A 70 -10.23 -12.13 -7.21
N SER A 71 -11.09 -12.67 -8.08
CA SER A 71 -11.48 -14.08 -8.02
C SER A 71 -10.29 -15.01 -8.22
N ALA A 72 -9.44 -14.72 -9.21
CA ALA A 72 -8.21 -15.45 -9.47
C ALA A 72 -7.20 -15.35 -8.31
N ALA A 73 -7.12 -14.20 -7.65
CA ALA A 73 -6.19 -13.98 -6.54
C ALA A 73 -6.62 -14.64 -5.23
N THR A 74 -7.94 -14.78 -5.00
CA THR A 74 -8.50 -15.24 -3.73
C THR A 74 -9.09 -16.64 -3.79
N GLY A 75 -9.37 -17.16 -4.99
CA GLY A 75 -10.15 -18.37 -5.20
C GLY A 75 -11.64 -18.23 -4.86
N GLN A 76 -12.10 -17.02 -4.51
CA GLN A 76 -13.51 -16.73 -4.22
C GLN A 76 -14.17 -16.13 -5.46
N GLU A 77 -15.32 -16.65 -5.87
CA GLU A 77 -16.05 -16.09 -7.00
C GLU A 77 -16.61 -14.70 -6.63
N ILE A 78 -16.21 -13.68 -7.40
CA ILE A 78 -16.75 -12.32 -7.33
C ILE A 78 -17.33 -11.99 -8.68
N THR A 79 -18.63 -11.75 -8.72
CA THR A 79 -19.36 -11.35 -9.91
C THR A 79 -20.08 -10.04 -9.67
N LEU A 80 -20.16 -9.21 -10.71
CA LEU A 80 -21.02 -8.04 -10.70
C LEU A 80 -22.49 -8.47 -10.85
N PRO A 81 -23.44 -7.63 -10.42
CA PRO A 81 -24.86 -7.84 -10.71
C PRO A 81 -25.13 -8.07 -12.21
N GLU A 82 -26.05 -9.00 -12.53
CA GLU A 82 -26.35 -9.39 -13.92
C GLU A 82 -26.84 -8.23 -14.78
N ASP A 83 -27.59 -7.29 -14.20
CA ASP A 83 -28.09 -6.09 -14.86
C ASP A 83 -26.96 -5.13 -15.24
N VAL A 84 -25.89 -5.05 -14.43
CA VAL A 84 -24.67 -4.32 -14.77
C VAL A 84 -23.93 -5.02 -15.91
N LEU A 85 -23.77 -6.34 -15.85
CA LEU A 85 -23.09 -7.11 -16.91
C LEU A 85 -23.85 -7.07 -18.23
N ALA A 86 -25.18 -7.07 -18.18
CA ALA A 86 -26.06 -6.95 -19.34
C ALA A 86 -26.20 -5.50 -19.85
N GLY A 87 -25.54 -4.52 -19.24
CA GLY A 87 -25.61 -3.11 -19.63
C GLY A 87 -26.97 -2.45 -19.38
N LYS A 88 -27.85 -3.08 -18.60
CA LYS A 88 -29.17 -2.54 -18.23
C LYS A 88 -29.05 -1.43 -17.19
N VAL A 89 -28.05 -1.51 -16.33
CA VAL A 89 -27.75 -0.52 -15.30
C VAL A 89 -26.28 -0.11 -15.41
N PRO A 90 -25.96 1.20 -15.40
CA PRO A 90 -24.58 1.64 -15.40
C PRO A 90 -23.89 1.21 -14.10
N TYR A 91 -22.67 0.69 -14.21
CA TYR A 91 -21.82 0.48 -13.04
C TYR A 91 -21.51 1.84 -12.40
N LYS A 92 -21.70 1.94 -11.09
CA LYS A 92 -21.34 3.15 -10.31
C LYS A 92 -20.21 2.82 -9.36
N CYS A 93 -19.17 3.66 -9.36
CA CYS A 93 -18.12 3.60 -8.36
C CYS A 93 -18.72 3.74 -6.96
N ALA A 94 -18.47 2.76 -6.09
CA ALA A 94 -18.90 2.78 -4.70
C ALA A 94 -17.76 3.35 -3.84
N PHE A 95 -17.83 4.67 -3.57
CA PHE A 95 -16.87 5.36 -2.72
C PHE A 95 -17.55 6.41 -1.84
N ARG A 96 -16.90 6.76 -0.72
CA ARG A 96 -17.25 7.92 0.12
C ARG A 96 -15.98 8.61 0.59
N VAL A 97 -15.84 9.89 0.26
CA VAL A 97 -14.83 10.77 0.88
C VAL A 97 -15.49 11.51 2.03
N TYR A 98 -14.90 11.43 3.22
CA TYR A 98 -15.44 12.07 4.41
C TYR A 98 -14.33 12.51 5.36
N ARG A 99 -14.68 13.45 6.24
CA ARG A 99 -13.79 13.99 7.26
C ARG A 99 -14.00 13.28 8.59
N ILE A 100 -12.89 13.04 9.27
CA ILE A 100 -12.82 12.64 10.67
C ILE A 100 -12.22 13.77 11.49
N ASN A 101 -12.37 13.74 12.81
CA ASN A 101 -11.57 14.58 13.68
C ASN A 101 -10.23 13.87 13.97
N PRO A 102 -9.08 14.40 13.53
CA PRO A 102 -7.78 13.72 13.71
C PRO A 102 -7.42 13.47 15.16
N LYS A 103 -7.74 14.42 16.05
CA LYS A 103 -7.33 14.37 17.45
C LYS A 103 -7.86 13.11 18.15
N PRO A 104 -9.19 12.87 18.26
CA PRO A 104 -9.71 11.64 18.85
C PRO A 104 -9.37 10.39 18.02
N TYR A 105 -9.25 10.51 16.69
CA TYR A 105 -9.01 9.35 15.83
C TYR A 105 -7.59 8.77 15.94
N TYR A 106 -6.58 9.63 16.11
CA TYR A 106 -5.19 9.19 16.25
C TYR A 106 -4.75 9.04 17.71
N SER A 107 -5.54 9.51 18.69
CA SER A 107 -5.22 9.38 20.12
C SER A 107 -5.68 8.07 20.77
N VAL A 108 -6.50 7.26 20.07
CA VAL A 108 -6.92 5.94 20.58
C VAL A 108 -5.75 4.96 20.58
N GLN A 109 -5.75 4.03 21.54
CA GLN A 109 -4.64 3.10 21.73
C GLN A 109 -4.74 1.89 20.79
N THR A 110 -5.96 1.56 20.35
CA THR A 110 -6.23 0.35 19.57
C THR A 110 -6.88 0.68 18.22
N LEU A 111 -6.81 -0.24 17.27
CA LEU A 111 -7.45 -0.06 15.97
C LEU A 111 -8.96 -0.30 16.04
N GLU A 112 -9.41 -1.12 16.98
CA GLU A 112 -10.80 -1.44 17.26
C GLU A 112 -11.59 -0.18 17.64
N GLU A 113 -10.98 0.72 18.40
CA GLU A 113 -11.59 2.00 18.78
C GLU A 113 -11.83 2.93 17.57
N ARG A 114 -11.14 2.73 16.44
CA ARG A 114 -11.35 3.50 15.21
C ARG A 114 -12.55 3.03 14.38
N LEU A 115 -13.01 1.79 14.59
CA LEU A 115 -14.11 1.20 13.82
C LEU A 115 -15.39 2.04 13.86
N PRO A 116 -15.95 2.41 15.03
CA PRO A 116 -17.16 3.23 15.07
C PRO A 116 -16.97 4.63 14.48
N MET A 117 -15.74 5.17 14.48
CA MET A 117 -15.44 6.48 13.89
C MET A 117 -15.49 6.47 12.36
N LEU A 118 -15.33 5.30 11.74
CA LEU A 118 -15.33 5.11 10.28
C LEU A 118 -16.59 4.39 9.78
N GLY A 119 -17.31 3.69 10.66
CA GLY A 119 -18.37 2.76 10.27
C GLY A 119 -17.85 1.42 9.76
N ALA A 120 -16.61 1.05 10.10
CA ALA A 120 -16.01 -0.22 9.71
C ALA A 120 -16.55 -1.38 10.56
N ALA A 121 -16.73 -2.55 9.96
CA ALA A 121 -17.18 -3.76 10.65
C ALA A 121 -16.02 -4.54 11.29
N SER A 122 -14.79 -4.38 10.80
CA SER A 122 -13.60 -5.03 11.36
C SER A 122 -12.32 -4.22 11.14
N VAL A 123 -11.30 -4.48 11.97
CA VAL A 123 -9.96 -3.87 11.84
C VAL A 123 -9.32 -4.20 10.50
N ASP A 124 -9.68 -5.34 9.93
CA ASP A 124 -9.12 -5.83 8.66
C ASP A 124 -9.52 -4.94 7.47
N GLN A 125 -10.64 -4.21 7.59
CA GLN A 125 -11.05 -3.22 6.58
C GLN A 125 -10.26 -1.91 6.67
N LEU A 126 -9.57 -1.66 7.79
CA LEU A 126 -8.72 -0.47 7.93
C LEU A 126 -7.43 -0.72 7.16
N CYS A 127 -7.23 0.00 6.06
CA CYS A 127 -6.06 -0.11 5.19
C CYS A 127 -5.21 1.15 5.24
N LYS A 128 -3.92 1.01 4.97
CA LYS A 128 -2.97 2.11 4.79
C LYS A 128 -2.30 2.00 3.43
N THR A 129 -1.86 3.13 2.91
CA THR A 129 -1.04 3.21 1.70
C THR A 129 0.35 3.71 2.07
N ILE A 130 1.38 2.98 1.67
CA ILE A 130 2.78 3.31 1.94
C ILE A 130 3.52 3.49 0.61
N VAL A 131 4.38 4.50 0.51
CA VAL A 131 5.25 4.67 -0.67
C VAL A 131 6.57 3.95 -0.43
N MET A 132 6.85 2.94 -1.24
CA MET A 132 8.13 2.24 -1.29
C MET A 132 9.00 2.83 -2.40
N GLU A 133 10.29 2.93 -2.15
CA GLU A 133 11.33 3.35 -3.08
C GLU A 133 12.33 2.23 -3.31
N ASN A 134 12.54 1.86 -4.56
CA ASN A 134 13.68 1.08 -4.98
C ASN A 134 14.93 1.98 -5.06
N THR A 135 15.75 1.97 -4.02
CA THR A 135 16.94 2.84 -3.92
C THR A 135 18.07 2.41 -4.86
N LYS A 136 17.95 1.24 -5.52
CA LYS A 136 18.89 0.74 -6.53
C LYS A 136 18.25 0.64 -7.91
N HIS A 137 17.16 1.37 -8.13
CA HIS A 137 16.49 1.43 -9.43
C HIS A 137 17.48 1.77 -10.54
N SER A 138 17.32 1.09 -11.66
CA SER A 138 18.06 1.35 -12.89
C SER A 138 17.28 0.83 -14.09
N GLY A 139 17.57 1.38 -15.27
CA GLY A 139 16.90 1.02 -16.52
C GLY A 139 15.62 1.80 -16.75
N THR A 140 14.81 1.31 -17.69
CA THR A 140 13.57 1.97 -18.10
C THR A 140 12.53 1.92 -16.98
N GLU A 141 11.93 3.07 -16.70
CA GLU A 141 10.77 3.22 -15.83
C GLU A 141 9.53 2.63 -16.50
N ASP A 142 8.98 1.58 -15.88
CA ASP A 142 7.70 0.99 -16.25
C ASP A 142 7.00 0.40 -15.02
N ARG A 143 5.75 -0.06 -15.18
CA ARG A 143 4.94 -0.63 -14.10
C ARG A 143 5.62 -1.76 -13.32
N LEU A 144 6.49 -2.56 -13.96
CA LEU A 144 7.17 -3.69 -13.33
C LEU A 144 8.65 -3.39 -12.98
N ASN A 145 9.17 -2.24 -13.35
CA ASN A 145 10.52 -1.77 -13.00
C ASN A 145 10.48 -0.29 -12.60
N SER A 146 9.58 0.07 -11.68
CA SER A 146 9.49 1.43 -11.18
C SER A 146 10.39 1.71 -10.00
N ARG A 147 10.88 2.95 -9.90
CA ARG A 147 11.57 3.44 -8.70
C ARG A 147 10.62 3.55 -7.51
N PHE A 148 9.36 3.89 -7.72
CA PHE A 148 8.40 4.07 -6.63
C PHE A 148 7.19 3.17 -6.80
N TYR A 149 6.67 2.66 -5.69
CA TYR A 149 5.40 1.93 -5.65
C TYR A 149 4.55 2.42 -4.49
N LEU A 150 3.26 2.58 -4.72
CA LEU A 150 2.25 2.72 -3.67
C LEU A 150 1.82 1.32 -3.25
N VAL A 151 1.93 0.97 -1.97
CA VAL A 151 1.56 -0.34 -1.46
C VAL A 151 0.36 -0.20 -0.52
N VAL A 152 -0.74 -0.84 -0.89
CA VAL A 152 -1.98 -0.89 -0.09
C VAL A 152 -2.02 -2.21 0.68
N LEU A 153 -2.14 -2.11 1.99
CA LEU A 153 -2.16 -3.24 2.93
C LEU A 153 -3.05 -2.92 4.14
N GLN A 154 -3.38 -3.93 4.92
CA GLN A 154 -4.15 -3.73 6.16
C GLN A 154 -3.30 -2.92 7.17
N THR A 155 -3.94 -2.07 7.95
CA THR A 155 -3.26 -1.16 8.90
C THR A 155 -2.50 -1.94 9.97
N LYS A 156 -3.03 -3.09 10.39
CA LYS A 156 -2.40 -4.01 11.35
C LYS A 156 -1.16 -4.72 10.81
N GLU A 157 -1.00 -4.80 9.49
CA GLU A 157 0.12 -5.48 8.85
C GLU A 157 1.35 -4.56 8.76
N LYS A 158 2.53 -5.19 8.77
CA LYS A 158 3.81 -4.49 8.58
C LYS A 158 4.34 -4.80 7.18
N LEU A 159 4.69 -3.76 6.44
CA LEU A 159 5.19 -3.91 5.08
C LEU A 159 6.63 -4.44 5.07
N ASN A 160 6.93 -5.39 4.18
CA ASN A 160 8.25 -6.00 4.04
C ASN A 160 8.86 -5.74 2.65
N GLY A 161 9.96 -4.98 2.60
CA GLY A 161 10.64 -4.64 1.36
C GLY A 161 11.20 -5.82 0.57
N GLU A 162 11.61 -6.90 1.23
CA GLU A 162 12.06 -8.13 0.54
C GLU A 162 10.88 -8.85 -0.12
N ARG A 163 9.69 -8.85 0.49
CA ARG A 163 8.49 -9.41 -0.15
C ARG A 163 8.05 -8.60 -1.37
N VAL A 164 8.15 -7.26 -1.30
CA VAL A 164 7.94 -6.39 -2.47
C VAL A 164 8.94 -6.72 -3.59
N LYS A 165 10.22 -6.90 -3.24
CA LYS A 165 11.26 -7.31 -4.20
C LYS A 165 10.95 -8.64 -4.86
N ASP A 166 10.57 -9.66 -4.08
CA ASP A 166 10.26 -10.98 -4.61
C ASP A 166 9.03 -10.96 -5.51
N LEU A 167 7.99 -10.19 -5.14
CA LEU A 167 6.81 -9.97 -5.97
C LEU A 167 7.18 -9.35 -7.32
N ILE A 168 7.92 -8.24 -7.30
CA ILE A 168 8.35 -7.57 -8.54
C ILE A 168 9.20 -8.50 -9.41
N LYS A 169 10.10 -9.29 -8.82
CA LYS A 169 10.86 -10.30 -9.57
C LYS A 169 9.97 -11.36 -10.20
N ALA A 170 8.99 -11.87 -9.46
CA ALA A 170 8.05 -12.87 -9.93
C ALA A 170 7.23 -12.35 -11.11
N GLU A 171 6.70 -11.13 -11.02
CA GLU A 171 5.93 -10.53 -12.12
C GLU A 171 6.78 -10.28 -13.38
N ASN A 172 8.02 -9.82 -13.21
CA ASN A 172 8.93 -9.67 -14.35
C ASN A 172 9.26 -11.03 -15.00
N ALA A 173 9.42 -12.09 -14.21
CA ALA A 173 9.70 -13.43 -14.73
C ALA A 173 8.56 -13.95 -15.62
N LYS A 174 7.29 -13.62 -15.33
CA LYS A 174 6.12 -13.99 -16.14
C LYS A 174 6.19 -13.43 -17.57
N ILE A 175 6.84 -12.27 -17.77
CA ILE A 175 7.05 -11.66 -19.09
C ILE A 175 8.44 -11.97 -19.68
N GLY A 176 9.16 -12.93 -19.10
CA GLY A 176 10.50 -13.32 -19.54
C GLY A 176 11.61 -12.32 -19.19
N ARG A 177 11.32 -11.27 -18.38
CA ARG A 177 12.31 -10.28 -17.96
C ARG A 177 12.96 -10.70 -16.65
N ARG A 178 14.30 -10.77 -16.64
CA ARG A 178 15.07 -11.05 -15.42
C ARG A 178 15.63 -9.77 -14.81
N LEU A 179 15.07 -9.35 -13.68
CA LEU A 179 15.66 -8.28 -12.86
C LEU A 179 16.67 -8.88 -11.88
N GLY A 180 17.93 -8.45 -11.99
CA GLY A 180 18.99 -8.89 -11.08
C GLY A 180 18.81 -8.29 -9.68
N ASN A 181 19.11 -9.06 -8.64
CA ASN A 181 18.98 -8.64 -7.22
C ASN A 181 19.69 -7.32 -6.91
N LYS A 182 20.78 -7.00 -7.61
CA LYS A 182 21.53 -5.75 -7.41
C LYS A 182 20.74 -4.49 -7.79
N LYS A 183 19.67 -4.63 -8.56
CA LYS A 183 18.81 -3.52 -9.05
C LYS A 183 17.56 -3.31 -8.21
N LEU A 184 17.34 -4.12 -7.17
CA LEU A 184 16.12 -4.10 -6.37
C LEU A 184 16.49 -3.99 -4.89
N ASN A 185 16.18 -2.85 -4.30
CA ASN A 185 16.34 -2.60 -2.87
C ASN A 185 15.24 -1.66 -2.38
N PHE A 186 14.14 -2.23 -1.90
CA PHE A 186 12.94 -1.48 -1.54
C PHE A 186 13.01 -1.00 -0.09
N ASN A 187 12.90 0.31 0.11
CA ASN A 187 12.85 0.99 1.41
C ASN A 187 11.66 1.96 1.45
N PHE A 188 11.28 2.45 2.62
CA PHE A 188 10.28 3.52 2.73
C PHE A 188 10.79 4.80 2.06
N SER A 189 9.96 5.42 1.22
CA SER A 189 10.34 6.66 0.56
C SER A 189 10.31 7.84 1.53
N ARG A 190 11.40 8.62 1.56
CA ARG A 190 11.46 9.89 2.30
C ARG A 190 10.82 11.05 1.56
N SER A 191 10.62 10.92 0.25
CA SER A 191 10.08 11.96 -0.63
C SER A 191 8.61 11.72 -0.99
N PHE A 192 7.87 10.95 -0.19
CA PHE A 192 6.51 10.56 -0.51
C PHE A 192 5.56 11.77 -0.65
N GLU A 193 5.76 12.84 0.13
CA GLU A 193 4.89 14.03 0.08
C GLU A 193 5.02 14.79 -1.25
N SER A 194 6.24 14.92 -1.78
CA SER A 194 6.45 15.59 -3.08
C SER A 194 5.93 14.74 -4.24
N LEU A 195 6.03 13.41 -4.12
CA LEU A 195 5.56 12.45 -5.13
C LEU A 195 4.02 12.35 -5.18
N THR A 196 3.39 12.25 -4.02
CA THR A 196 1.94 12.02 -3.91
C THR A 196 1.16 13.33 -3.82
N GLY A 197 1.74 14.35 -3.19
CA GLY A 197 1.07 15.58 -2.78
C GLY A 197 0.34 15.48 -1.44
N PHE A 198 0.43 14.34 -0.76
CA PHE A 198 -0.27 14.05 0.49
C PHE A 198 0.68 14.12 1.67
N LYS A 199 0.17 14.58 2.81
CA LYS A 199 0.88 14.55 4.09
C LYS A 199 0.80 13.16 4.71
N ARG A 200 1.65 12.89 5.72
CA ARG A 200 1.57 11.68 6.55
C ARG A 200 0.13 11.41 7.02
N ASN A 201 -0.27 10.14 7.12
CA ASN A 201 -1.64 9.69 7.45
C ASN A 201 -2.74 10.06 6.44
N GLY A 202 -2.41 10.78 5.37
CA GLY A 202 -3.31 11.11 4.26
C GLY A 202 -3.03 10.32 2.97
N VAL A 203 -1.94 9.56 2.89
CA VAL A 203 -1.53 8.89 1.65
C VAL A 203 -2.59 7.88 1.20
N CYS A 204 -2.91 7.91 -0.10
CA CYS A 204 -3.83 7.01 -0.77
C CYS A 204 -3.34 6.72 -2.20
N PRO A 205 -3.87 5.69 -2.89
CA PRO A 205 -3.39 5.29 -4.20
C PRO A 205 -4.02 6.10 -5.35
N PHE A 206 -4.89 7.05 -5.04
CA PHE A 206 -5.65 7.84 -6.01
C PHE A 206 -5.13 9.26 -6.07
N ALA A 207 -5.41 9.94 -7.19
CA ALA A 207 -5.15 11.35 -7.37
C ALA A 207 -3.76 11.79 -6.86
N CYS A 208 -2.69 11.03 -7.14
CA CYS A 208 -1.31 11.40 -6.79
C CYS A 208 -0.77 12.48 -7.76
N LYS A 209 0.23 13.27 -7.34
CA LYS A 209 0.80 14.34 -8.20
C LYS A 209 1.54 13.73 -9.39
N THR A 210 2.26 12.66 -9.11
CA THR A 210 2.93 11.82 -10.09
C THR A 210 2.20 10.49 -10.18
N HIS A 211 2.11 9.92 -11.38
CA HIS A 211 1.61 8.55 -11.56
C HIS A 211 2.62 7.56 -10.96
N ILE A 212 2.17 6.74 -10.00
CA ILE A 212 2.99 5.74 -9.31
C ILE A 212 2.26 4.40 -9.39
N PRO A 213 2.89 3.31 -9.86
CA PRO A 213 2.29 1.99 -9.88
C PRO A 213 1.84 1.54 -8.47
N VAL A 214 0.70 0.86 -8.43
CA VAL A 214 0.10 0.39 -7.17
C VAL A 214 0.33 -1.11 -7.01
N ILE A 215 0.69 -1.50 -5.78
CA ILE A 215 0.70 -2.87 -5.31
C ILE A 215 -0.41 -3.02 -4.27
N VAL A 216 -1.20 -4.08 -4.35
CA VAL A 216 -2.23 -4.41 -3.36
C VAL A 216 -1.87 -5.75 -2.71
N SER A 217 -1.82 -5.76 -1.38
CA SER A 217 -1.62 -6.98 -0.60
C SER A 217 -2.76 -7.97 -0.86
N THR A 218 -2.44 -9.25 -1.08
CA THR A 218 -3.45 -10.30 -1.26
C THR A 218 -4.43 -10.37 -0.09
N SER A 219 -4.01 -10.06 1.14
CA SER A 219 -4.88 -10.05 2.33
C SER A 219 -6.04 -9.06 2.22
N VAL A 220 -5.84 -7.93 1.53
CA VAL A 220 -6.90 -6.92 1.28
C VAL A 220 -8.00 -7.49 0.40
N LEU A 221 -7.68 -8.38 -0.54
CA LEU A 221 -8.65 -8.92 -1.50
C LEU A 221 -9.61 -9.93 -0.87
N SER A 222 -9.17 -10.62 0.18
CA SER A 222 -9.94 -11.66 0.87
C SER A 222 -10.92 -11.13 1.92
N LEU A 223 -10.99 -9.81 2.11
CA LEU A 223 -11.82 -9.18 3.14
C LEU A 223 -13.32 -9.43 2.96
N TYR A 224 -14.05 -9.40 4.08
CA TYR A 224 -15.51 -9.30 4.08
C TYR A 224 -15.95 -8.40 5.26
N PRO A 225 -16.82 -7.39 5.04
CA PRO A 225 -17.36 -6.92 3.76
C PRO A 225 -16.27 -6.47 2.76
N LYS A 226 -16.57 -6.49 1.44
CA LYS A 226 -15.62 -6.15 0.35
C LYS A 226 -15.41 -4.63 0.19
N THR A 227 -15.35 -3.91 1.32
CA THR A 227 -15.08 -2.47 1.40
C THR A 227 -13.93 -2.23 2.37
N ILE A 228 -13.16 -1.17 2.11
CA ILE A 228 -12.01 -0.79 2.91
C ILE A 228 -12.01 0.71 3.19
N TYR A 229 -11.30 1.08 4.25
CA TYR A 229 -11.15 2.46 4.73
C TYR A 229 -9.67 2.83 4.75
N MET A 230 -9.29 3.93 4.10
CA MET A 230 -7.89 4.37 4.04
C MET A 230 -7.77 5.90 4.02
N GLY A 231 -6.54 6.42 3.94
CA GLY A 231 -6.28 7.85 3.81
C GLY A 231 -7.00 8.46 2.60
N GLY A 232 -7.39 9.73 2.70
CA GLY A 232 -8.12 10.46 1.64
C GLY A 232 -7.40 11.67 1.06
N GLY A 233 -6.08 11.73 1.19
CA GLY A 233 -5.22 12.82 0.74
C GLY A 233 -4.70 13.72 1.87
N ALA A 234 -5.40 13.75 3.00
CA ALA A 234 -5.01 14.52 4.18
C ALA A 234 -5.27 13.73 5.49
N PRO A 235 -4.66 14.11 6.63
CA PRO A 235 -4.79 13.37 7.89
C PRO A 235 -6.24 13.21 8.38
N ASP A 236 -7.09 14.22 8.15
CA ASP A 236 -8.50 14.25 8.50
C ASP A 236 -9.42 13.66 7.42
N LEU A 237 -8.91 13.44 6.21
CA LEU A 237 -9.68 12.85 5.13
C LEU A 237 -9.55 11.34 5.11
N LYS A 238 -10.68 10.66 4.92
CA LYS A 238 -10.77 9.21 4.77
C LYS A 238 -11.61 8.87 3.55
N ILE A 239 -11.25 7.75 2.94
CA ILE A 239 -11.98 7.16 1.82
C ILE A 239 -12.48 5.80 2.26
N GLU A 240 -13.78 5.60 2.11
CA GLU A 240 -14.39 4.28 2.00
C GLU A 240 -14.48 3.93 0.51
N ILE A 241 -14.07 2.73 0.12
CA ILE A 241 -14.16 2.26 -1.26
C ILE A 241 -14.34 0.75 -1.35
N SER A 242 -15.04 0.28 -2.38
CA SER A 242 -15.11 -1.16 -2.67
C SER A 242 -13.76 -1.70 -3.17
N ILE A 243 -13.46 -2.97 -2.89
CA ILE A 243 -12.23 -3.60 -3.38
C ILE A 243 -12.23 -3.70 -4.91
N ILE A 244 -13.41 -3.89 -5.52
CA ILE A 244 -13.56 -3.90 -6.99
C ILE A 244 -13.13 -2.55 -7.57
N ASP A 245 -13.58 -1.44 -6.96
CA ASP A 245 -13.21 -0.10 -7.41
C ASP A 245 -11.73 0.18 -7.18
N LEU A 246 -11.15 -0.24 -6.04
CA LEU A 246 -9.71 -0.15 -5.82
C LEU A 246 -8.94 -0.83 -6.96
N VAL A 247 -9.27 -2.08 -7.27
CA VAL A 247 -8.55 -2.86 -8.29
C VAL A 247 -8.74 -2.28 -9.69
N ARG A 248 -9.95 -1.88 -10.07
CA ARG A 248 -10.18 -1.34 -11.42
C ARG A 248 -9.51 0.01 -11.63
N LEU A 249 -9.54 0.89 -10.61
CA LEU A 249 -9.01 2.25 -10.73
C LEU A 249 -7.49 2.28 -10.69
N THR A 250 -6.85 1.30 -10.03
CA THR A 250 -5.39 1.28 -9.85
C THR A 250 -4.66 0.28 -10.73
N ASN A 251 -5.37 -0.67 -11.36
CA ASN A 251 -4.77 -1.78 -12.12
C ASN A 251 -3.53 -2.38 -11.40
N PRO A 252 -3.69 -2.84 -10.15
CA PRO A 252 -2.58 -3.07 -9.25
C PRO A 252 -1.80 -4.33 -9.59
N ILE A 253 -0.56 -4.38 -9.13
CA ILE A 253 0.18 -5.64 -8.97
C ILE A 253 -0.32 -6.28 -7.67
N ILE A 254 -0.70 -7.54 -7.71
CA ILE A 254 -1.27 -8.23 -6.55
C ILE A 254 -0.27 -9.25 -6.04
N GLY A 255 -0.02 -9.24 -4.73
CA GLY A 255 0.83 -10.24 -4.11
C GLY A 255 1.00 -10.09 -2.62
N VAL A 256 1.77 -11.00 -2.02
CA VAL A 256 2.09 -10.99 -0.59
C VAL A 256 3.23 -10.01 -0.36
N VAL A 257 3.00 -8.98 0.47
CA VAL A 257 3.96 -7.88 0.71
C VAL A 257 4.29 -7.66 2.18
N CYS A 258 3.57 -8.30 3.10
CA CYS A 258 3.73 -8.17 4.55
C CYS A 258 4.43 -9.41 5.09
#